data_AF-A0A4Y2PFK2-F1
#
_entry.id   AF-A0A4Y2PFK2-F1
#
_cell.length_a   1.000
_cell.length_b   1.000
_cell.length_c   1.000
_cell.angle_alpha   90.00
_cell.angle_beta   90.00
_cell.angle_gamma   90.00
#
_symmetry.space_group_name_H-M   'P 1'
#
loop_
_entity.id
_entity.type
_entity.pdbx_description
1 polymer ?
#
loop_
_entity_poly.entity_id
_entity_poly.type
_entity_poly.pdbx_seq_one_letter_code
_entity_poly.pdbx_strand_id
1 'polypeptide(L)'
;MRILKLDRRAILPEIAADFNAGASTSVNVRTVQRTVINMGSQSRRPTRVLLLTARHNALRLAWARQHCHWTVDEWKHVACSDESRFQLYRTDTRVRVWRQHH
;
A
#
# COMPACT_ATOMS: atom_id res chain seq x y z
N MET A 1 18.14 8.57 1.11
CA MET A 1 17.27 9.64 1.63
C MET A 1 16.53 9.16 2.88
N ARG A 2 16.56 9.91 4.00
CA ARG A 2 15.89 9.52 5.26
C ARG A 2 14.37 9.60 5.18
N ILE A 3 13.84 10.54 4.38
CA ILE A 3 12.41 10.83 4.21
C ILE A 3 11.64 9.61 3.70
N LEU A 4 12.13 8.93 2.65
CA LEU A 4 11.50 7.71 2.12
C LEU A 4 11.48 6.52 3.09
N LYS A 5 12.38 6.52 4.09
CA LYS A 5 12.41 5.47 5.13
C LYS A 5 11.43 5.76 6.26
N LEU A 6 11.14 7.04 6.51
CA LEU A 6 10.22 7.51 7.54
C LEU A 6 8.77 7.48 7.05
N ASP A 7 8.52 7.93 5.82
CA ASP A 7 7.19 7.89 5.22
C ASP A 7 7.15 6.99 3.97
N ARG A 8 6.47 5.85 4.10
CA ARG A 8 6.24 4.86 3.04
C ARG A 8 5.10 5.24 2.07
N ARG A 9 4.47 6.39 2.28
CA ARG A 9 3.37 6.92 1.46
C ARG A 9 3.76 8.21 0.72
N ALA A 10 4.98 8.71 0.91
CA ALA A 10 5.42 9.97 0.35
C ALA A 10 5.31 10.03 -1.19
N ILE A 11 4.85 11.19 -1.69
CA ILE A 11 4.82 11.54 -3.11
C ILE A 11 5.93 12.56 -3.43
N LEU A 12 6.38 12.62 -4.70
CA LEU A 12 7.53 13.48 -5.06
C LEU A 12 7.36 14.96 -4.72
N PRO A 13 6.18 15.59 -4.88
CA PRO A 13 6.00 16.98 -4.49
C PRO A 13 6.16 17.20 -2.98
N GLU A 14 5.65 16.28 -2.16
CA GLU A 14 5.82 16.32 -0.69
C GLU A 14 7.29 16.14 -0.31
N ILE A 15 7.99 15.17 -0.93
CA ILE A 15 9.42 14.95 -0.68
C ILE A 15 10.23 16.20 -1.06
N ALA A 16 9.87 16.87 -2.16
CA ALA A 16 10.52 18.10 -2.58
C ALA A 16 10.20 19.26 -1.63
N ALA A 17 8.96 19.39 -1.18
CA ALA A 17 8.56 20.40 -0.20
C ALA A 17 9.29 20.20 1.14
N ASP A 18 9.35 18.97 1.66
CA ASP A 18 10.08 18.61 2.88
C ASP A 18 11.57 18.91 2.76
N PHE A 19 12.16 18.64 1.59
CA PHE A 19 13.57 18.96 1.32
C PHE A 19 13.80 20.47 1.30
N ASN A 20 12.85 21.24 0.73
CA ASN A 20 12.95 22.68 0.59
C ASN A 20 12.62 23.45 1.87
N ALA A 21 11.89 22.85 2.81
CA ALA A 21 11.43 23.50 4.05
C ALA A 21 12.56 23.99 4.98
N GLY A 22 13.80 23.57 4.75
CA GLY A 22 14.97 24.04 5.51
C GLY A 22 16.23 24.27 4.67
N ALA A 23 16.10 24.36 3.33
CA ALA A 23 17.25 24.47 2.43
C ALA A 23 17.39 25.90 1.88
N SER A 24 18.64 26.38 1.77
CA SER A 24 18.97 27.66 1.13
C SER A 24 18.73 27.66 -0.40
N THR A 25 18.65 26.47 -0.98
CA THR A 25 18.47 26.24 -2.42
C THR A 25 17.27 25.33 -2.65
N SER A 26 16.28 25.82 -3.40
CA SER A 26 15.12 25.02 -3.77
C SER A 26 15.48 23.94 -4.78
N VAL A 27 15.09 22.70 -4.53
CA VAL A 27 15.23 21.57 -5.44
C VAL A 27 13.91 21.31 -6.17
N ASN A 28 14.00 21.11 -7.49
CA ASN A 28 12.86 20.74 -8.31
C ASN A 28 12.50 19.26 -8.10
N VAL A 29 11.21 18.95 -8.15
CA VAL A 29 10.62 17.60 -8.19
C VAL A 29 11.36 16.65 -9.14
N ARG A 30 11.80 17.12 -10.31
CA ARG A 30 12.55 16.31 -11.29
C ARG A 30 13.92 15.88 -10.77
N THR A 31 14.60 16.74 -10.02
CA THR A 31 15.89 16.41 -9.39
C THR A 31 15.68 15.41 -8.26
N VAL A 32 14.64 15.62 -7.43
CA VAL A 32 14.23 14.66 -6.40
C VAL A 32 13.94 13.29 -7.03
N GLN A 33 13.15 13.25 -8.11
CA GLN A 33 12.81 12.01 -8.80
C GLN A 33 14.05 11.23 -9.27
N ARG A 34 15.01 11.91 -9.92
CA ARG A 34 16.26 11.27 -10.38
C ARG A 34 17.04 10.67 -9.22
N THR A 35 17.19 11.42 -8.14
CA THR A 35 17.87 10.96 -6.93
C THR A 35 17.16 9.75 -6.30
N VAL A 36 15.83 9.78 -6.23
CA VAL A 36 15.01 8.68 -5.70
C VAL A 36 15.15 7.40 -6.53
N ILE A 37 15.17 7.53 -7.86
CA ILE A 37 15.41 6.40 -8.79
C ILE A 37 16.82 5.86 -8.63
N ASN A 38 17.84 6.73 -8.57
CA ASN A 38 19.24 6.33 -8.39
C ASN A 38 19.48 5.62 -7.05
N MET A 39 18.67 5.94 -6.03
CA MET A 39 18.67 5.24 -4.74
C MET A 39 17.91 3.90 -4.77
N GLY A 40 17.49 3.41 -5.93
CA GLY A 40 16.85 2.10 -6.10
C GLY A 40 15.34 2.08 -5.77
N SER A 41 14.69 3.23 -5.70
CA SER A 41 13.24 3.30 -5.46
C SER A 41 12.44 3.37 -6.75
N GLN A 42 11.23 2.79 -6.74
CA GLN A 42 10.33 2.77 -7.88
C GLN A 42 8.95 3.30 -7.50
N SER A 43 8.28 3.92 -8.48
CA SER A 43 6.90 4.35 -8.36
C SER A 43 5.96 3.12 -8.37
N ARG A 44 5.15 2.96 -7.32
CA ARG A 44 4.24 1.83 -7.10
C ARG A 44 2.83 2.31 -6.81
N ARG A 45 1.84 1.48 -7.16
CA ARG A 45 0.46 1.67 -6.70
C ARG A 45 0.33 1.18 -5.26
N PRO A 46 -0.23 1.97 -4.33
CA PRO A 46 -0.56 1.48 -3.01
C PRO A 46 -1.54 0.31 -3.09
N THR A 47 -1.26 -0.74 -2.29
CA THR A 47 -2.20 -1.83 -2.06
C THR A 47 -3.41 -1.31 -1.29
N ARG A 48 -4.63 -1.59 -1.77
CA ARG A 48 -5.84 -1.36 -0.99
C ARG A 48 -5.91 -2.45 0.07
N VAL A 49 -5.82 -2.06 1.33
CA VAL A 49 -6.01 -2.95 2.46
C VAL A 49 -7.19 -2.42 3.25
N LEU A 50 -8.14 -3.29 3.57
CA LEU A 50 -9.21 -2.96 4.51
C LEU A 50 -8.58 -2.68 5.87
N LEU A 51 -8.87 -1.52 6.44
CA LEU A 51 -8.43 -1.20 7.80
C LEU A 51 -9.25 -2.08 8.76
N LEU A 52 -8.60 -3.08 9.33
CA LEU A 52 -9.22 -3.97 10.29
C LEU A 52 -9.05 -3.40 11.70
N THR A 53 -10.15 -3.36 12.44
CA THR A 53 -10.11 -3.04 13.88
C THR A 53 -9.45 -4.19 14.64
N ALA A 54 -8.99 -3.94 15.86
CA ALA A 54 -8.44 -4.98 16.72
C ALA A 54 -9.42 -6.15 16.92
N ARG A 55 -10.72 -5.85 17.04
CA ARG A 55 -11.79 -6.86 17.13
C ARG A 55 -11.88 -7.70 15.86
N HIS A 56 -11.87 -7.08 14.68
CA HIS A 56 -11.90 -7.83 13.42
C HIS A 56 -10.70 -8.76 13.28
N ASN A 57 -9.51 -8.29 13.67
CA ASN A 57 -8.30 -9.12 13.65
C ASN A 57 -8.41 -10.33 14.58
N ALA A 58 -8.88 -10.12 15.81
CA ALA A 58 -9.06 -11.20 16.79
C ALA A 58 -10.05 -12.26 16.29
N LEU A 59 -11.21 -11.84 15.76
CA LEU A 59 -12.24 -12.75 15.24
C LEU A 59 -11.73 -13.54 14.03
N ARG A 60 -11.08 -12.88 13.07
CA ARG A 60 -10.51 -13.54 11.90
C ARG A 60 -9.43 -14.55 12.28
N LEU A 61 -8.57 -14.21 13.24
CA LEU A 61 -7.52 -15.12 13.72
C LEU A 61 -8.12 -16.33 14.46
N ALA A 62 -9.11 -16.12 15.31
CA ALA A 62 -9.80 -17.22 16.00
C ALA A 62 -10.46 -18.16 15.00
N TRP A 63 -11.18 -17.63 14.01
CA TRP A 63 -11.80 -18.41 12.95
C TRP A 63 -10.77 -19.21 12.14
N ALA A 64 -9.68 -18.56 11.72
CA ALA A 64 -8.61 -19.23 10.97
C ALA A 64 -7.95 -20.36 11.78
N ARG A 65 -7.77 -20.19 13.09
CA ARG A 65 -7.23 -21.23 13.98
C ARG A 65 -8.21 -22.37 14.20
N GLN A 66 -9.50 -22.08 14.32
CA GLN A 66 -10.53 -23.10 14.49
C GLN A 66 -10.63 -24.02 13.27
N HIS A 67 -10.37 -23.47 12.08
CA HIS A 67 -10.51 -24.18 10.81
C HIS A 67 -9.16 -24.48 10.12
N CYS A 68 -8.02 -24.35 10.82
CA CYS A 68 -6.70 -24.53 10.22
C CYS A 68 -6.41 -25.96 9.77
N HIS A 69 -7.11 -26.94 10.35
CA HIS A 69 -6.95 -28.36 10.04
C HIS A 69 -8.10 -28.93 9.21
N TRP A 70 -8.97 -28.06 8.66
CA TRP A 70 -10.06 -28.51 7.82
C TRP A 70 -9.57 -29.25 6.57
N THR A 71 -10.16 -30.41 6.36
CA THR A 71 -9.95 -31.28 5.21
C THR A 71 -10.71 -30.76 3.99
N VAL A 72 -10.32 -31.24 2.81
CA VAL A 72 -11.00 -30.89 1.54
C VAL A 72 -12.49 -31.21 1.60
N ASP A 73 -12.88 -32.31 2.24
CA ASP A 73 -14.28 -32.70 2.35
C ASP A 73 -15.07 -31.77 3.28
N GLU A 74 -14.48 -31.29 4.38
CA GLU A 74 -15.12 -30.27 5.23
C GLU A 74 -15.35 -28.96 4.47
N TRP A 75 -14.39 -28.52 3.64
CA TRP A 75 -14.56 -27.34 2.80
C TRP A 75 -15.69 -27.47 1.78
N LYS A 76 -15.99 -28.67 1.27
CA LYS A 76 -17.09 -28.89 0.31
C LYS A 76 -18.47 -28.59 0.90
N HIS A 77 -18.61 -28.62 2.22
CA HIS A 77 -19.87 -28.33 2.90
C HIS A 77 -20.11 -26.82 3.09
N VAL A 78 -19.13 -25.98 2.75
CA VAL A 78 -19.22 -24.53 2.90
C VAL A 78 -19.72 -23.89 1.60
N ALA A 79 -20.91 -23.27 1.66
CA ALA A 79 -21.41 -22.42 0.59
C ALA A 79 -21.04 -20.95 0.86
N CYS A 80 -20.30 -20.33 -0.06
CA CYS A 80 -19.95 -18.91 0.00
C CYS A 80 -20.85 -18.10 -0.93
N SER A 81 -21.44 -17.02 -0.43
CA SER A 81 -22.19 -16.03 -1.21
C SER A 81 -21.66 -14.63 -0.96
N ASP A 82 -21.54 -13.81 -2.00
CA ASP A 82 -21.17 -12.40 -1.91
C ASP A 82 -21.73 -11.64 -3.12
N GLU A 83 -21.97 -10.34 -2.98
CA GLU A 83 -22.38 -9.47 -4.08
C GLU A 83 -21.17 -8.78 -4.73
N SER A 84 -21.09 -8.81 -6.05
CA SER A 84 -20.04 -8.12 -6.80
C SER A 84 -20.61 -7.00 -7.67
N ARG A 85 -19.87 -5.90 -7.76
CA ARG A 85 -20.17 -4.78 -8.65
C ARG A 85 -19.27 -4.80 -9.87
N PHE A 86 -19.86 -4.92 -11.05
CA PHE A 86 -19.15 -4.85 -12.34
C PHE A 86 -19.18 -3.42 -12.89
N GLN A 87 -18.05 -2.94 -13.40
CA GLN A 87 -17.91 -1.61 -14.01
C GLN A 87 -17.27 -1.76 -15.41
N LEU A 88 -17.87 -1.13 -16.43
CA LEU A 88 -17.40 -1.19 -17.82
C LEU A 88 -16.07 -0.45 -18.03
N TYR A 89 -15.84 0.64 -17.30
CA TYR A 89 -14.59 1.39 -17.32
C TYR A 89 -14.08 1.61 -15.90
N ARG A 90 -12.81 1.27 -15.65
CA ARG A 90 -12.15 1.49 -14.36
C ARG A 90 -11.34 2.78 -14.41
N THR A 91 -11.77 3.81 -13.69
CA THR A 91 -10.93 4.97 -13.39
C THR A 91 -10.05 4.64 -12.18
N ASP A 92 -8.74 4.54 -12.40
CA ASP A 92 -7.79 4.36 -11.30
C ASP A 92 -7.34 5.71 -10.76
N THR A 93 -8.06 6.20 -9.75
CA THR A 93 -7.77 7.48 -9.07
C THR A 93 -6.61 7.40 -8.07
N ARG A 94 -5.86 6.28 -8.03
CA ARG A 94 -4.82 6.05 -7.03
C ARG A 94 -3.58 6.89 -7.34
N VAL A 95 -3.21 7.74 -6.37
CA VAL A 95 -1.92 8.40 -6.37
C VAL A 95 -0.81 7.35 -6.18
N ARG A 96 0.21 7.41 -7.05
CA ARG A 96 1.36 6.51 -6.98
C ARG A 96 2.33 7.00 -5.91
N VAL A 97 2.89 6.06 -5.15
CA VAL A 97 3.85 6.32 -4.07
C VAL A 97 5.22 5.75 -4.44
N TRP A 98 6.30 6.26 -3.86
CA TRP A 98 7.66 5.77 -4.14
C TRP A 98 8.10 4.78 -3.06
N ARG A 99 8.61 3.62 -3.48
CA ARG A 99 9.06 2.55 -2.56
C ARG A 99 10.41 1.98 -2.97
N GLN A 100 11.26 1.73 -1.99
CA GLN A 100 12.48 0.96 -2.17
C GLN A 100 12.14 -0.52 -2.36
N HIS A 101 12.91 -1.21 -3.19
CA HIS A 101 12.85 -2.67 -3.26
C HIS A 101 13.33 -3.27 -1.93
N HIS A 102 12.58 -4.24 -1.40
CA HIS A 102 13.01 -5.03 -0.24
C HIS A 102 13.91 -6.18 -0.69
#